data_AF-A0A420FKA8-F1
#
_entry.id   AF-A0A420FKA8-F1
#
_cell.length_a   1.000
_cell.length_b   1.000
_cell.length_c   1.000
_cell.angle_alpha   90.00
_cell.angle_beta   90.00
_cell.angle_gamma   90.00
#
_symmetry.space_group_name_H-M   'P 1'
#
loop_
_entity.id
_entity.type
_entity.pdbx_description
1 polymer ?
#
loop_
_entity_poly.entity_id
_entity_poly.type
_entity_poly.pdbx_seq_one_letter_code
_entity_poly.pdbx_strand_id
1 'polypeptide(L)'
;MPKKTISDAAMALGRMTYMLELVRGSSHIASTRKPETLNGAIAEVLEGFCQLHGAPELGVFREILAQDVERRGNQGAASAVRSFSPGECAKRTSTS
;
A
#
# COMPACT_ATOMS: atom_id res chain seq x y z
N MET A 1 -14.82 -17.75 2.49
CA MET A 1 -15.02 -16.38 1.97
C MET A 1 -14.29 -16.26 0.65
N PRO A 2 -14.93 -15.89 -0.47
CA PRO A 2 -14.22 -15.66 -1.71
C PRO A 2 -13.28 -14.46 -1.51
N LYS A 3 -11.96 -14.69 -1.55
CA LYS A 3 -10.98 -13.62 -1.64
C LYS A 3 -11.27 -12.92 -2.96
N LYS A 4 -11.89 -11.74 -2.93
CA LYS A 4 -12.12 -10.91 -4.12
C LYS A 4 -10.73 -10.56 -4.66
N THR A 5 -10.26 -11.33 -5.63
CA THR A 5 -9.02 -11.07 -6.34
C THR A 5 -9.18 -9.76 -7.08
N ILE A 6 -8.25 -8.83 -6.85
CA ILE A 6 -8.21 -7.56 -7.57
C ILE A 6 -7.95 -7.91 -9.04
N SER A 7 -8.82 -7.45 -9.95
CA SER A 7 -8.67 -7.74 -11.38
C SER A 7 -7.40 -7.12 -11.94
N ASP A 8 -6.78 -7.76 -12.91
CA ASP A 8 -5.58 -7.24 -13.60
C ASP A 8 -5.81 -5.86 -14.22
N ALA A 9 -7.02 -5.59 -14.73
CA ALA A 9 -7.38 -4.27 -15.25
C ALA A 9 -7.33 -3.18 -14.17
N ALA A 10 -7.85 -3.46 -12.97
CA ALA A 10 -7.77 -2.54 -11.83
C ALA A 10 -6.32 -2.32 -11.38
N MET A 11 -5.48 -3.36 -11.42
CA MET A 11 -4.06 -3.24 -11.13
C MET A 11 -3.32 -2.38 -12.17
N ALA A 12 -3.62 -2.57 -13.46
CA ALA A 12 -3.03 -1.77 -14.54
C ALA A 12 -3.46 -0.29 -14.44
N LEU A 13 -4.75 -0.03 -14.22
CA LEU A 13 -5.26 1.31 -14.01
C LEU A 13 -4.64 1.95 -12.76
N GLY A 14 -4.60 1.24 -11.64
CA GLY A 14 -3.98 1.74 -10.41
C GLY A 14 -2.48 2.05 -10.56
N ARG A 15 -1.75 1.26 -11.36
CA ARG A 15 -0.33 1.55 -11.70
C ARG A 15 -0.18 2.86 -12.46
N MET A 16 -1.12 3.18 -13.35
CA MET A 16 -1.11 4.43 -14.11
C MET A 16 -1.54 5.61 -13.24
N THR A 17 -2.63 5.46 -12.49
CA THR A 17 -3.21 6.52 -11.67
C THR A 17 -2.30 6.93 -10.51
N TYR A 18 -1.65 5.98 -9.84
CA TYR A 18 -0.88 6.21 -8.61
C TYR A 18 0.63 6.09 -8.80
N MET A 19 1.12 6.27 -10.03
CA MET A 19 2.51 6.01 -10.38
C MET A 19 3.52 6.76 -9.48
N LEU A 20 3.26 8.03 -9.19
CA LEU A 20 4.16 8.85 -8.38
C LEU A 20 4.20 8.37 -6.92
N GLU A 21 3.03 8.08 -6.34
CA GLU A 21 2.90 7.58 -4.98
C GLU A 21 3.53 6.19 -4.83
N LEU A 22 3.40 5.34 -5.84
CA LEU A 22 4.04 4.02 -5.88
C LEU A 22 5.57 4.13 -5.95
N VAL A 23 6.10 5.00 -6.81
CA VAL A 23 7.56 5.23 -6.92
C VAL A 23 8.11 5.80 -5.60
N ARG A 24 7.40 6.75 -4.99
CA ARG A 24 7.78 7.36 -3.71
C ARG A 24 7.74 6.33 -2.57
N GLY A 25 6.63 5.61 -2.44
CA GLY A 25 6.42 4.63 -1.38
C GLY A 25 7.40 3.47 -1.47
N SER A 26 7.58 2.90 -2.66
CA SER A 26 8.53 1.79 -2.86
C SER A 26 9.98 2.22 -2.59
N SER A 27 10.36 3.45 -2.95
CA SER A 27 11.69 3.98 -2.66
C SER A 27 11.89 4.27 -1.19
N HIS A 28 10.88 4.79 -0.49
CA HIS A 28 10.94 5.03 0.95
C HIS A 28 11.03 3.74 1.78
N ILE A 29 10.26 2.72 1.40
CA ILE A 29 10.33 1.39 2.03
C ILE A 29 11.69 0.73 1.75
N ALA A 30 12.17 0.80 0.50
CA ALA A 30 13.45 0.20 0.12
C ALA A 30 14.67 0.87 0.78
N SER A 31 14.61 2.18 1.02
CA SER A 31 15.68 2.90 1.72
C SER A 31 15.68 2.68 3.22
N THR A 32 14.54 2.25 3.79
CA THR A 32 14.40 1.96 5.22
C THR A 32 15.00 0.58 5.54
N ARG A 33 16.32 0.56 5.77
CA ARG A 33 17.09 -0.67 6.07
C ARG A 33 16.93 -1.19 7.49
N LYS A 34 16.38 -0.39 8.42
CA LYS A 34 16.19 -0.80 9.81
C LYS A 34 14.83 -1.49 9.95
N PRO A 35 14.79 -2.75 10.42
CA PRO A 35 13.53 -3.48 10.60
C PRO A 35 12.61 -2.79 11.63
N GLU A 36 13.19 -2.10 12.61
CA GLU A 36 12.50 -1.33 13.64
C GLU A 36 11.62 -0.21 13.09
N THR A 37 12.06 0.45 12.00
CA THR A 37 11.36 1.59 11.39
C THR A 37 10.61 1.22 10.11
N LEU A 38 10.79 0.00 9.61
CA LEU A 38 10.18 -0.47 8.36
C LEU A 38 8.64 -0.46 8.44
N ASN A 39 8.08 -0.93 9.55
CA ASN A 39 6.63 -0.91 9.75
C ASN A 39 6.08 0.52 9.82
N GLY A 40 6.85 1.45 10.40
CA GLY A 40 6.50 2.88 10.42
C GLY A 40 6.47 3.46 9.00
N ALA A 41 7.51 3.22 8.21
CA ALA A 41 7.57 3.67 6.80
C ALA A 41 6.42 3.08 5.95
N ILE A 42 6.04 1.81 6.17
CA ILE A 42 4.89 1.19 5.51
C ILE A 42 3.60 1.88 5.94
N ALA A 43 3.40 2.11 7.25
CA ALA A 43 2.22 2.78 7.77
C ALA A 43 2.09 4.20 7.21
N GLU A 44 3.16 5.00 7.22
CA GLU A 44 3.17 6.36 6.67
C GLU A 44 2.75 6.41 5.20
N VAL A 45 3.26 5.48 4.39
CA VAL A 45 2.92 5.40 2.95
C VAL A 45 1.45 5.03 2.76
N LEU A 46 0.97 4.01 3.47
CA LEU A 46 -0.39 3.48 3.29
C LEU A 46 -1.46 4.38 3.91
N GLU A 47 -1.18 4.98 5.08
CA GLU A 47 -2.07 5.95 5.71
C GLU A 47 -2.11 7.25 4.92
N GLY A 48 -0.96 7.76 4.46
CA GLY A 48 -0.90 8.94 3.61
C GLY A 48 -1.68 8.74 2.31
N PHE A 49 -1.54 7.58 1.66
CA PHE A 49 -2.35 7.24 0.49
C PHE A 49 -3.84 7.20 0.82
N CYS A 50 -4.21 6.53 1.91
CA CYS A 50 -5.61 6.37 2.30
C CYS A 50 -6.29 7.70 2.68
N GLN A 51 -5.54 8.65 3.26
CA GLN A 51 -6.04 9.99 3.55
C GLN A 51 -6.32 10.81 2.28
N LEU A 52 -5.56 10.58 1.20
CA LEU A 52 -5.69 11.31 -0.06
C LEU A 52 -6.75 10.71 -0.99
N HIS A 53 -6.77 9.38 -1.12
CA HIS A 53 -7.57 8.65 -2.12
C HIS A 53 -8.71 7.82 -1.52
N GLY A 54 -8.71 7.62 -0.20
CA GLY A 54 -9.72 6.86 0.52
C GLY A 54 -9.43 5.37 0.64
N ALA A 55 -10.19 4.72 1.53
CA ALA A 55 -10.09 3.29 1.81
C ALA A 55 -10.39 2.35 0.62
N PRO A 56 -11.30 2.66 -0.32
CA PRO A 56 -11.58 1.77 -1.45
C PRO A 56 -10.37 1.52 -2.35
N GLU A 57 -9.59 2.57 -2.62
CA GLU A 57 -8.42 2.53 -3.52
C GLU A 57 -7.19 1.91 -2.85
N LEU A 58 -7.15 1.93 -1.51
CA LEU A 58 -6.02 1.39 -0.74
C LEU A 58 -5.75 -0.09 -1.04
N GLY A 59 -6.79 -0.87 -1.33
CA GLY A 59 -6.64 -2.29 -1.67
C GLY A 59 -5.78 -2.51 -2.91
N VAL A 60 -6.05 -1.74 -3.98
CA VAL A 60 -5.31 -1.79 -5.25
C VAL A 60 -3.89 -1.27 -5.05
N PHE A 61 -3.75 -0.10 -4.42
CA PHE A 61 -2.44 0.51 -4.17
C PHE A 61 -1.52 -0.40 -3.35
N ARG A 62 -2.04 -1.00 -2.27
CA ARG A 62 -1.30 -1.90 -1.38
C ARG A 62 -0.76 -3.12 -2.13
N GLU A 63 -1.55 -3.72 -3.00
CA GLU A 63 -1.11 -4.89 -3.76
C GLU A 63 -0.03 -4.53 -4.79
N ILE A 64 -0.20 -3.39 -5.48
CA ILE A 64 0.80 -2.91 -6.45
C ILE A 64 2.13 -2.59 -5.73
N LEU A 65 2.06 -1.89 -4.59
CA LEU A 65 3.22 -1.54 -3.78
C LEU A 65 3.93 -2.79 -3.26
N ALA A 66 3.19 -3.79 -2.80
CA ALA A 66 3.76 -5.06 -2.36
C ALA A 66 4.53 -5.75 -3.49
N GLN A 67 3.97 -5.81 -4.71
CA GLN A 67 4.66 -6.37 -5.86
C GLN A 67 5.95 -5.60 -6.19
N ASP A 68 5.92 -4.27 -6.11
CA ASP A 68 7.08 -3.44 -6.44
C ASP A 68 8.20 -3.59 -5.39
N VAL A 69 7.84 -3.75 -4.11
CA VAL A 69 8.78 -4.03 -3.01
C VAL A 69 9.35 -5.46 -3.10
N GLU A 70 8.51 -6.44 -3.45
CA GLU A 70 8.87 -7.83 -3.70
C GLU A 70 9.87 -7.95 -4.85
N ARG A 71 9.65 -7.26 -5.97
CA ARG A 71 10.60 -7.21 -7.11
C ARG A 71 11.96 -6.61 -6.74
N ARG A 72 12.01 -5.75 -5.72
CA ARG A 72 13.26 -5.18 -5.18
C ARG A 72 13.96 -6.14 -4.21
N GLY A 73 13.44 -7.34 -4.00
CA GLY A 73 14.03 -8.40 -3.18
C GLY A 73 13.62 -8.38 -1.71
N ASN A 74 12.71 -7.50 -1.28
CA ASN A 74 12.31 -7.40 0.13
C ASN A 74 10.96 -8.10 0.38
N GLN A 75 11.01 -9.43 0.43
CA GLN A 75 9.86 -10.30 0.68
C GLN A 75 9.17 -10.01 2.03
N GLY A 76 9.95 -9.71 3.08
CA GLY A 76 9.43 -9.37 4.40
C GLY A 76 8.59 -8.09 4.38
N ALA A 77 9.11 -7.04 3.73
CA ALA A 77 8.37 -5.79 3.57
C ALA A 77 7.12 -5.97 2.70
N ALA A 78 7.19 -6.76 1.62
CA ALA A 78 6.02 -7.03 0.78
C ALA A 78 4.90 -7.74 1.55
N SER A 79 5.25 -8.71 2.40
CA SER A 79 4.29 -9.39 3.28
C SER A 79 3.68 -8.44 4.31
N ALA A 80 4.49 -7.56 4.91
CA ALA A 80 4.02 -6.53 5.83
C ALA A 80 3.08 -5.52 5.17
N VAL A 81 3.39 -5.08 3.94
CA VAL A 81 2.51 -4.21 3.14
C VAL A 81 1.17 -4.91 2.89
N ARG A 82 1.15 -6.18 2.45
CA ARG A 82 -0.10 -6.92 2.20
C ARG A 82 -0.93 -7.14 3.47
N SER A 83 -0.25 -7.32 4.60
CA SER A 83 -0.89 -7.57 5.91
C SER A 83 -1.31 -6.29 6.63
N PHE A 84 -0.96 -5.11 6.10
CA PHE A 84 -1.34 -3.85 6.69
C PHE A 84 -2.86 -3.71 6.75
N SER A 85 -3.36 -3.54 7.97
CA SER A 85 -4.76 -3.21 8.25
C SER A 85 -4.85 -1.71 8.51
N PRO A 86 -5.58 -0.94 7.69
CA PRO A 86 -5.80 0.47 7.97
C PRO A 86 -6.71 0.59 9.20
N GLY A 87 -6.13 0.66 10.39
CA GLY A 87 -6.86 0.68 11.66
C GLY A 87 -7.81 1.87 11.80
N GLU A 88 -7.58 2.95 11.04
CA GLU A 88 -8.28 4.24 11.24
C GLU A 88 -8.84 4.89 9.98
N CYS A 89 -8.35 4.53 8.78
CA CYS A 89 -8.84 5.16 7.54
C CYS A 89 -10.33 4.83 7.27
N ALA A 90 -10.80 3.64 7.67
CA ALA A 90 -12.20 3.24 7.54
C ALA A 90 -13.16 3.99 8.50
N LYS A 91 -12.65 4.69 9.53
CA LYS A 91 -13.49 5.31 10.56
C LYS A 91 -13.88 6.76 10.26
N ARG A 92 -13.21 7.43 9.32
CA ARG A 92 -13.43 8.85 8.99
C ARG A 92 -14.45 9.13 7.90
N THR A 93 -14.98 8.11 7.24
CA THR A 93 -16.09 8.26 6.25
C THR A 93 -17.48 8.17 6.89
N SER A 94 -17.57 8.16 8.22
CA SER A 94 -18.83 8.11 8.98
C SER A 94 -18.91 9.24 10.00
N THR A 95 -18.87 10.49 9.55
CA THR A 95 -19.46 11.59 10.31
C THR A 95 -20.20 12.49 9.34
N SER A 96 -21.48 12.70 9.69
CA SER A 96 -22.58 13.36 8.98
C SER A 96 -22.30 14.72 8.34
#